data_AF-A0A286ETZ1-F1
#
_entry.id   AF-A0A286ETZ1-F1
#
_cell.length_a   1.000
_cell.length_b   1.000
_cell.length_c   1.000
_cell.angle_alpha   90.00
_cell.angle_beta   90.00
_cell.angle_gamma   90.00
#
_symmetry.space_group_name_H-M   'P 1'
#
loop_
_entity.id
_entity.type
_entity.pdbx_description
1 polymer ?
#
loop_
_entity_poly.entity_id
_entity_poly.type
_entity_poly.pdbx_seq_one_letter_code
_entity_poly.pdbx_strand_id
1 'polypeptide(L)'
;MAAAAGEPEIVPAQAFAGEADGFGRLWTPHRMAYIKGEGKPAHPSAGDHCPFCRVPTLSDVDGLIVARGEVAYAVLNLYPYNSGHLMAVPYRHVADYTELRDDEVAEIAELTQTAMRTIRSVAAPHGFNVGMNQGEVAGAGIAAHLHQHVVPRWGGDTNFIPIVAHTRVLPQLLSDTRAALAQAWPTKHSGAAAASEPIA
;
A
#
# COMPACT_ATOMS: atom_id res chain seq x y z
N MET A 1 -53.48 -29.92 -6.93
CA MET A 1 -52.45 -30.49 -6.05
C MET A 1 -51.22 -29.62 -6.15
N ALA A 2 -50.87 -28.89 -5.10
CA ALA A 2 -49.65 -28.07 -5.08
C ALA A 2 -48.44 -29.00 -4.89
N ALA A 3 -47.44 -28.89 -5.78
CA ALA A 3 -46.19 -29.60 -5.63
C ALA A 3 -45.44 -29.03 -4.41
N ALA A 4 -45.09 -29.89 -3.46
CA ALA A 4 -44.20 -29.52 -2.37
C ALA A 4 -42.84 -29.17 -2.98
N ALA A 5 -42.43 -27.91 -2.86
CA ALA A 5 -41.07 -27.51 -3.15
C ALA A 5 -40.16 -28.21 -2.14
N GLY A 6 -39.33 -29.15 -2.61
CA GLY A 6 -38.37 -29.86 -1.77
C GLY A 6 -37.40 -28.87 -1.13
N GLU A 7 -37.00 -29.16 0.11
CA GLU A 7 -36.02 -28.36 0.82
C GLU A 7 -34.72 -28.25 0.00
N PRO A 8 -34.09 -27.07 -0.05
CA PRO A 8 -32.85 -26.88 -0.78
C PRO A 8 -31.74 -27.74 -0.15
N GLU A 9 -31.09 -28.55 -0.98
CA GLU A 9 -29.95 -29.35 -0.56
C GLU A 9 -28.78 -28.44 -0.16
N ILE A 10 -28.36 -28.53 1.09
CA ILE A 10 -27.20 -27.79 1.61
C ILE A 10 -25.93 -28.57 1.29
N VAL A 11 -25.19 -28.12 0.27
CA VAL A 11 -23.91 -28.71 -0.13
C VAL A 11 -22.76 -28.01 0.60
N PRO A 12 -21.85 -28.74 1.28
CA PRO A 12 -20.68 -28.17 1.93
C PRO A 12 -19.77 -27.45 0.93
N ALA A 13 -19.22 -26.29 1.31
CA ALA A 13 -18.36 -25.48 0.43
C ALA A 13 -17.13 -26.24 -0.11
N GLN A 14 -16.66 -27.26 0.61
CA GLN A 14 -15.52 -28.09 0.22
C GLN A 14 -15.85 -29.12 -0.88
N ALA A 15 -17.13 -29.34 -1.18
CA ALA A 15 -17.57 -30.27 -2.22
C ALA A 15 -17.64 -29.61 -3.62
N PHE A 16 -17.48 -28.28 -3.70
CA PHE A 16 -17.30 -27.59 -4.97
C PHE A 16 -15.88 -27.78 -5.50
N ALA A 17 -15.72 -27.86 -6.82
CA ALA A 17 -14.41 -27.91 -7.46
C ALA A 17 -13.64 -26.60 -7.19
N GLY A 18 -12.75 -26.61 -6.21
CA GLY A 18 -11.74 -25.57 -6.02
C GLY A 18 -10.48 -25.94 -6.79
N GLU A 19 -9.98 -25.04 -7.65
CA GLU A 19 -8.64 -25.19 -8.20
C GLU A 19 -7.61 -25.06 -7.07
N ALA A 20 -6.66 -26.00 -7.00
CA ALA A 20 -5.55 -25.95 -6.04
C ALA A 20 -4.57 -24.78 -6.31
N ASP A 21 -4.73 -24.10 -7.44
CA ASP A 21 -3.92 -22.97 -7.91
C ASP A 21 -4.50 -21.65 -7.36
N GLY A 22 -4.14 -21.33 -6.12
CA GLY A 22 -4.34 -19.99 -5.60
C GLY A 22 -3.34 -19.01 -6.22
N PHE A 23 -3.85 -17.95 -6.86
CA PHE A 23 -3.10 -16.71 -7.17
C PHE A 23 -1.74 -16.86 -7.88
N GLY A 24 -1.47 -17.96 -8.60
CA GLY A 24 -0.10 -18.30 -9.04
C GLY A 24 0.36 -17.73 -10.37
N ARG A 25 -0.55 -17.40 -11.30
CA ARG A 25 -0.19 -17.44 -12.73
C ARG A 25 0.40 -16.15 -13.32
N LEU A 26 0.17 -14.99 -12.72
CA LEU A 26 0.72 -13.70 -13.20
C LEU A 26 1.06 -12.78 -12.02
N TRP A 27 1.61 -13.35 -10.94
CA TRP A 27 2.10 -12.56 -9.82
C TRP A 27 3.57 -12.17 -10.01
N THR A 28 3.92 -10.91 -9.71
CA THR A 28 5.29 -10.47 -9.39
C THR A 28 6.05 -11.56 -8.59
N PRO A 29 7.16 -12.14 -9.09
CA PRO A 29 7.85 -13.27 -8.45
C PRO A 29 8.10 -13.10 -6.94
N HIS A 30 8.30 -11.85 -6.52
CA HIS A 30 8.58 -11.44 -5.14
C HIS A 30 7.48 -11.81 -4.12
N ARG A 31 6.18 -11.84 -4.48
CA ARG A 31 5.14 -12.14 -3.47
C ARG A 31 5.13 -13.61 -3.06
N MET A 32 5.50 -14.51 -3.97
CA MET A 32 5.67 -15.92 -3.64
C MET A 32 6.81 -16.11 -2.63
N ALA A 33 7.91 -15.36 -2.76
CA ALA A 33 8.96 -15.33 -1.74
C ALA A 33 8.41 -14.85 -0.38
N TYR A 34 7.67 -13.74 -0.35
CA TYR A 34 7.09 -13.20 0.89
C TYR A 34 6.01 -14.13 1.53
N ILE A 35 5.16 -14.77 0.72
CA ILE A 35 4.14 -15.73 1.20
C ILE A 35 4.80 -17.02 1.71
N LYS A 36 5.89 -17.46 1.08
CA LYS A 36 6.73 -18.57 1.56
C LYS A 36 7.58 -18.20 2.80
N GLY A 37 7.47 -16.97 3.30
CA GLY A 37 8.16 -16.51 4.49
C GLY A 37 9.58 -16.01 4.24
N GLU A 38 10.05 -15.99 3.00
CA GLU A 38 11.35 -15.41 2.65
C GLU A 38 11.27 -13.88 2.85
N GLY A 39 11.84 -13.41 3.95
CA GLY A 39 11.88 -11.98 4.32
C GLY A 39 10.73 -11.49 5.20
N LYS A 40 9.85 -12.37 5.72
CA LYS A 40 8.98 -11.99 6.84
C LYS A 40 9.81 -11.99 8.14
N PRO A 41 9.94 -10.87 8.85
CA PRO A 41 10.57 -10.88 10.16
C PRO A 41 9.85 -11.88 11.07
N ALA A 42 10.60 -12.86 11.60
CA ALA A 42 10.09 -13.85 12.55
C ALA A 42 9.79 -13.25 13.94
N HIS A 43 10.18 -11.99 14.17
CA HIS A 43 10.03 -11.28 15.44
C HIS A 43 9.63 -9.81 15.24
N PRO A 44 8.85 -9.22 16.15
CA PRO A 44 8.45 -7.80 16.13
C PRO A 44 9.59 -6.85 16.56
N SER A 45 10.85 -7.27 16.49
CA SER A 45 11.98 -6.47 16.98
C SER A 45 12.43 -5.44 15.95
N ALA A 46 12.68 -4.21 16.42
CA ALA A 46 13.39 -3.18 15.66
C ALA A 46 14.79 -3.67 15.21
N GLY A 47 15.23 -3.27 14.02
CA GLY A 47 16.55 -3.63 13.46
C GLY A 47 16.51 -4.19 12.05
N ASP A 48 17.54 -4.97 11.65
CA ASP A 48 17.79 -5.46 10.29
C ASP A 48 16.67 -6.33 9.69
N HIS A 49 15.78 -6.86 10.53
CA HIS A 49 14.68 -7.71 10.10
C HIS A 49 13.43 -6.91 9.69
N CYS A 50 13.30 -5.65 10.08
CA CYS A 50 12.16 -4.82 9.67
C CYS A 50 12.45 -4.16 8.31
N PRO A 51 11.66 -4.47 7.25
CA PRO A 51 11.86 -3.86 5.93
C PRO A 51 11.82 -2.33 5.97
N PHE A 52 10.96 -1.75 6.81
CA PHE A 52 10.79 -0.30 6.92
C PHE A 52 11.90 0.39 7.71
N CYS A 53 12.61 -0.31 8.59
CA CYS A 53 13.85 0.19 9.19
C CYS A 53 15.04 0.08 8.21
N ARG A 54 15.05 -0.96 7.38
CA ARG A 54 16.12 -1.21 6.40
C ARG A 54 16.03 -0.27 5.19
N VAL A 55 14.85 -0.05 4.62
CA VAL A 55 14.68 0.75 3.39
C VAL A 55 15.38 2.12 3.44
N PRO A 56 15.28 2.90 4.54
CA PRO A 56 15.98 4.18 4.65
C PRO A 56 17.52 4.11 4.56
N THR A 57 18.15 2.95 4.82
CA THR A 57 19.60 2.76 4.73
C THR A 57 20.09 2.45 3.31
N LEU A 58 19.15 2.18 2.39
CA LEU A 58 19.43 1.92 0.97
C LEU A 58 19.42 3.23 0.17
N SER A 59 19.91 3.15 -1.07
CA SER A 59 19.66 4.20 -2.06
C SER A 59 18.16 4.34 -2.32
N ASP A 60 17.71 5.53 -2.74
CA ASP A 60 16.28 5.74 -3.00
C ASP A 60 15.75 4.85 -4.14
N VAL A 61 16.61 4.49 -5.08
CA VAL A 61 16.26 3.59 -6.19
C VAL A 61 16.06 2.17 -5.68
N ASP A 62 17.01 1.65 -4.90
CA ASP A 62 16.96 0.28 -4.38
C ASP A 62 15.86 0.09 -3.32
N GLY A 63 15.61 1.14 -2.53
CA GLY A 63 14.56 1.16 -1.52
C GLY A 63 13.18 1.54 -2.06
N LEU A 64 13.07 1.90 -3.34
CA LEU A 64 11.86 2.46 -3.95
C LEU A 64 11.28 3.68 -3.20
N ILE A 65 12.15 4.46 -2.55
CA ILE A 65 11.78 5.68 -1.84
C ILE A 65 11.46 6.74 -2.89
N VAL A 66 10.32 7.41 -2.72
CA VAL A 66 9.87 8.50 -3.58
C VAL A 66 10.33 9.84 -3.00
N ALA A 67 10.22 10.00 -1.68
CA ALA A 67 10.63 11.22 -0.99
C ALA A 67 11.00 10.94 0.46
N ARG A 68 11.92 11.74 1.01
CA ARG A 68 12.36 11.70 2.40
C ARG A 68 11.93 12.99 3.11
N GLY A 69 11.23 12.83 4.23
CA GLY A 69 10.97 13.89 5.18
C GLY A 69 11.97 13.88 6.33
N GLU A 70 11.62 14.59 7.40
CA GLU A 70 12.43 14.75 8.62
C GLU A 70 12.24 13.58 9.59
N VAL A 71 10.99 13.16 9.83
CA VAL A 71 10.59 12.09 10.75
C VAL A 71 9.84 10.94 10.07
N ALA A 72 9.44 11.12 8.81
CA ALA A 72 8.80 10.11 7.97
C ALA A 72 9.30 10.16 6.50
N TYR A 73 8.97 9.14 5.72
CA TYR A 73 9.30 9.05 4.30
C TYR A 73 8.17 8.42 3.49
N ALA A 74 8.18 8.66 2.18
CA ALA A 74 7.24 8.07 1.23
C ALA A 74 7.94 7.02 0.37
N VAL A 75 7.39 5.81 0.30
CA VAL A 75 7.98 4.65 -0.40
C VAL A 75 6.92 3.90 -1.19
N LEU A 76 7.25 3.38 -2.37
CA LEU A 76 6.33 2.52 -3.10
C LEU A 76 6.10 1.19 -2.37
N ASN A 77 4.89 0.65 -2.47
CA ASN A 77 4.65 -0.72 -2.05
C ASN A 77 5.23 -1.69 -3.09
N LEU A 78 6.06 -2.63 -2.65
CA LEU A 78 6.62 -3.70 -3.49
C LEU A 78 5.54 -4.62 -4.08
N TYR A 79 4.38 -4.71 -3.42
CA TYR A 79 3.21 -5.48 -3.85
C TYR A 79 2.01 -4.56 -4.03
N PRO A 80 2.03 -3.67 -5.04
CA PRO A 80 1.05 -2.60 -5.15
C PRO A 80 -0.35 -3.14 -5.51
N TYR A 81 -1.39 -2.45 -5.07
CA TYR A 81 -2.77 -2.74 -5.49
C TYR A 81 -3.01 -2.22 -6.91
N ASN A 82 -2.50 -1.01 -7.18
CA ASN A 82 -2.46 -0.33 -8.47
C ASN A 82 -1.11 0.40 -8.61
N SER A 83 -0.70 0.72 -9.84
CA SER A 83 0.46 1.58 -10.09
C SER A 83 0.33 2.91 -9.34
N GLY A 84 1.39 3.31 -8.65
CA GLY A 84 1.40 4.47 -7.77
C GLY A 84 0.97 4.20 -6.32
N HIS A 85 0.66 2.94 -5.95
CA HIS A 85 0.47 2.58 -4.54
C HIS A 85 1.75 2.83 -3.75
N LEU A 86 1.70 3.81 -2.86
CA LEU A 86 2.78 4.15 -1.95
C LEU A 86 2.33 4.14 -0.49
N MET A 87 3.31 4.22 0.41
CA MET A 87 3.11 4.27 1.84
C MET A 87 3.88 5.45 2.42
N ALA A 88 3.27 6.18 3.37
CA ALA A 88 3.98 7.10 4.24
C ALA A 88 4.33 6.36 5.54
N VAL A 89 5.60 6.40 5.94
CA VAL A 89 6.18 5.53 6.98
C VAL A 89 7.05 6.37 7.91
N PRO A 90 6.86 6.33 9.24
CA PRO A 90 7.77 6.98 10.18
C PRO A 90 9.13 6.28 10.15
N TYR A 91 10.22 7.02 10.36
CA TYR A 91 11.55 6.40 10.52
C TYR A 91 11.63 5.58 11.81
N ARG A 92 10.99 6.08 12.88
CA ARG A 92 10.92 5.38 14.16
C ARG A 92 10.11 4.08 13.99
N HIS A 93 10.64 3.01 14.56
CA HIS A 93 9.93 1.73 14.63
C HIS A 93 8.83 1.82 15.68
N VAL A 94 7.59 1.99 15.22
CA VAL A 94 6.40 2.15 16.06
C VAL A 94 5.24 1.44 15.39
N ALA A 95 4.52 0.62 16.15
CA ALA A 95 3.45 -0.22 15.63
C ALA A 95 2.12 0.52 15.63
N ASP A 96 1.77 1.12 16.78
CA ASP A 96 0.45 1.66 17.02
C ASP A 96 0.38 3.15 16.66
N TYR A 97 -0.72 3.56 16.01
CA TYR A 97 -0.92 4.96 15.62
C TYR A 97 -1.01 5.90 16.82
N THR A 98 -1.53 5.42 17.95
CA THR A 98 -1.67 6.21 19.18
C THR A 98 -0.34 6.48 19.87
N GLU A 99 0.72 5.77 19.49
CA GLU A 99 2.08 5.95 20.02
C GLU A 99 2.93 6.91 19.18
N LEU A 100 2.38 7.46 18.08
CA LEU A 100 3.05 8.48 17.29
C LEU A 100 3.18 9.78 18.07
N ARG A 101 4.30 10.48 17.85
CA ARG A 101 4.45 11.87 18.28
C ARG A 101 3.67 12.80 17.35
N ASP A 102 3.31 13.98 17.83
CA ASP A 102 2.54 14.97 17.05
C ASP A 102 3.23 15.36 15.73
N ASP A 103 4.56 15.47 15.72
CA ASP A 103 5.36 15.77 14.53
C ASP A 103 5.33 14.61 13.51
N GLU A 104 5.33 13.35 13.97
CA GLU A 104 5.20 12.17 13.10
C GLU A 104 3.79 12.10 12.48
N VAL A 105 2.75 12.38 13.28
CA VAL A 105 1.37 12.43 12.78
C VAL A 105 1.23 13.51 11.70
N ALA A 106 1.75 14.71 11.96
CA ALA A 106 1.70 15.82 11.03
C ALA A 106 2.43 15.50 9.72
N GLU A 107 3.68 15.01 9.80
CA GLU A 107 4.46 14.76 8.58
C GLU A 107 3.92 13.58 7.76
N ILE A 108 3.40 12.52 8.41
CA ILE A 108 2.72 11.43 7.68
C ILE A 108 1.50 11.97 6.92
N ALA A 109 0.73 12.88 7.53
CA ALA A 109 -0.41 13.51 6.87
C ALA A 109 0.02 14.41 5.70
N GLU A 110 1.10 15.19 5.86
CA GLU A 110 1.66 16.03 4.80
C GLU A 110 2.20 15.22 3.63
N LEU A 111 2.93 14.14 3.89
CA LEU A 111 3.41 13.19 2.88
C LEU A 111 2.24 12.55 2.15
N THR A 112 1.18 12.18 2.86
CA THR A 112 -0.05 11.62 2.29
C THR A 112 -0.74 12.61 1.34
N GLN A 113 -0.91 13.86 1.77
CA GLN A 113 -1.50 14.90 0.92
C GLN A 113 -0.64 15.19 -0.32
N THR A 114 0.68 15.25 -0.13
CA THR A 114 1.64 15.48 -1.22
C THR A 114 1.62 14.33 -2.22
N ALA A 115 1.65 13.09 -1.74
CA ALA A 115 1.49 11.89 -2.57
C ALA A 115 0.24 11.96 -3.43
N MET A 116 -0.92 12.30 -2.86
CA MET A 116 -2.17 12.39 -3.62
C MET A 116 -2.11 13.48 -4.70
N ARG A 117 -1.49 14.63 -4.43
CA ARG A 117 -1.30 15.69 -5.45
C ARG A 117 -0.34 15.25 -6.55
N THR A 118 0.79 14.65 -6.19
CA THR A 118 1.79 14.16 -7.15
C THR A 118 1.25 13.03 -8.02
N ILE A 119 0.53 12.07 -7.45
CA ILE A 119 -0.07 10.98 -8.23
C ILE A 119 -1.17 11.53 -9.17
N ARG A 120 -1.93 12.55 -8.74
CA ARG A 120 -2.88 13.23 -9.62
C ARG A 120 -2.22 13.86 -10.84
N SER A 121 -1.10 14.56 -10.66
CA SER A 121 -0.40 15.18 -11.79
C SER A 121 0.26 14.17 -12.72
N VAL A 122 0.73 13.04 -12.20
CA VAL A 122 1.44 12.01 -12.99
C VAL A 122 0.50 11.05 -13.70
N ALA A 123 -0.61 10.64 -13.08
CA ALA A 123 -1.40 9.49 -13.53
C ALA A 123 -2.92 9.73 -13.59
N ALA A 124 -3.41 10.89 -13.14
CA ALA A 124 -4.83 11.27 -13.19
C ALA A 124 -5.84 10.18 -12.71
N PRO A 125 -5.66 9.57 -11.51
CA PRO A 125 -6.67 8.69 -10.94
C PRO A 125 -7.99 9.41 -10.66
N HIS A 126 -9.08 8.66 -10.74
CA HIS A 126 -10.42 9.16 -10.42
C HIS A 126 -10.66 9.27 -8.90
N GLY A 127 -9.85 8.61 -8.08
CA GLY A 127 -9.98 8.65 -6.63
C GLY A 127 -8.80 7.99 -5.90
N PHE A 128 -8.89 7.91 -4.58
CA PHE A 128 -7.88 7.30 -3.72
C PHE A 128 -8.53 6.52 -2.58
N ASN A 129 -7.90 5.42 -2.18
CA ASN A 129 -8.07 4.86 -0.84
C ASN A 129 -6.86 5.24 0.01
N VAL A 130 -7.14 5.72 1.22
CA VAL A 130 -6.13 6.08 2.21
C VAL A 130 -6.50 5.35 3.50
N GLY A 131 -5.62 4.49 4.01
CA GLY A 131 -5.87 3.77 5.26
C GLY A 131 -4.63 3.11 5.86
N MET A 132 -4.75 2.73 7.13
CA MET A 132 -3.78 1.93 7.89
C MET A 132 -4.48 0.68 8.38
N ASN A 133 -3.73 -0.42 8.45
CA ASN A 133 -4.16 -1.62 9.17
C ASN A 133 -3.44 -1.64 10.52
N GLN A 134 -4.18 -1.67 11.63
CA GLN A 134 -3.63 -1.63 13.00
C GLN A 134 -3.74 -3.00 13.66
N GLY A 135 -2.59 -3.64 13.92
CA GLY A 135 -2.50 -5.00 14.47
C GLY A 135 -2.59 -6.12 13.41
N GLU A 136 -2.14 -7.32 13.78
CA GLU A 136 -2.05 -8.48 12.88
C GLU A 136 -3.41 -8.89 12.30
N VAL A 137 -4.46 -8.89 13.13
CA VAL A 137 -5.82 -9.30 12.75
C VAL A 137 -6.46 -8.32 11.76
N ALA A 138 -6.04 -7.05 11.76
CA ALA A 138 -6.49 -6.06 10.79
C ALA A 138 -5.85 -6.23 9.41
N GLY A 139 -4.97 -7.23 9.23
CA GLY A 139 -4.30 -7.49 7.96
C GLY A 139 -3.08 -6.61 7.73
N ALA A 140 -2.43 -6.11 8.79
CA ALA A 140 -1.15 -5.43 8.68
C ALA A 140 -0.06 -6.45 8.28
N GLY A 141 0.47 -6.33 7.06
CA GLY A 141 1.52 -7.25 6.58
C GLY A 141 2.82 -7.16 7.40
N ILE A 142 3.11 -5.97 7.95
CA ILE A 142 4.21 -5.72 8.89
C ILE A 142 3.60 -4.98 10.08
N ALA A 143 3.00 -5.73 11.00
CA ALA A 143 2.23 -5.15 12.12
C ALA A 143 3.08 -4.35 13.11
N ALA A 144 4.39 -4.64 13.21
CA ALA A 144 5.29 -3.98 14.17
C ALA A 144 5.74 -2.57 13.74
N HIS A 145 5.46 -2.15 12.50
CA HIS A 145 5.89 -0.84 12.00
C HIS A 145 4.79 -0.23 11.13
N LEU A 146 4.19 0.83 11.66
CA LEU A 146 3.10 1.58 11.08
C LEU A 146 3.42 2.11 9.67
N HIS A 147 2.44 2.04 8.78
CA HIS A 147 2.53 2.58 7.43
C HIS A 147 1.14 2.97 6.91
N GLN A 148 1.02 4.21 6.43
CA GLN A 148 -0.19 4.77 5.84
C GLN A 148 -0.22 4.48 4.35
N HIS A 149 -1.17 3.68 3.88
CA HIS A 149 -1.33 3.41 2.46
C HIS A 149 -1.97 4.61 1.75
N VAL A 150 -1.49 4.90 0.53
CA VAL A 150 -2.11 5.79 -0.45
C VAL A 150 -2.24 5.01 -1.76
N VAL A 151 -3.47 4.63 -2.10
CA VAL A 151 -3.77 3.77 -3.25
C VAL A 151 -4.60 4.54 -4.27
N PRO A 152 -4.05 4.90 -5.43
CA PRO A 152 -4.83 5.53 -6.49
C PRO A 152 -5.83 4.54 -7.12
N ARG A 153 -7.00 5.04 -7.50
CA ARG A 153 -8.13 4.25 -8.03
C ARG A 153 -8.64 4.82 -9.34
N TRP A 154 -9.03 3.94 -10.25
CA TRP A 154 -9.68 4.28 -11.51
C TRP A 154 -11.02 3.55 -11.64
N GLY A 155 -11.95 4.14 -12.41
CA GLY A 155 -13.19 3.47 -12.75
C GLY A 155 -12.88 2.19 -13.54
N GLY A 156 -13.36 1.04 -13.06
CA GLY A 156 -13.12 -0.26 -13.70
C GLY A 156 -11.73 -0.86 -13.45
N ASP A 157 -10.93 -0.32 -12.52
CA ASP A 157 -9.64 -0.91 -12.13
C ASP A 157 -9.77 -2.29 -11.48
N THR A 158 -10.96 -2.59 -10.96
CA THR A 158 -11.35 -3.90 -10.46
C THR A 158 -12.22 -4.55 -11.52
N ASN A 159 -11.65 -5.52 -12.24
CA ASN A 159 -12.35 -6.27 -13.27
C ASN A 159 -12.44 -7.76 -12.88
N PHE A 160 -12.91 -8.61 -13.80
CA PHE A 160 -13.09 -10.04 -13.52
C PHE A 160 -11.77 -10.82 -13.42
N ILE A 161 -10.65 -10.29 -13.93
CA ILE A 161 -9.37 -11.01 -14.03
C ILE A 161 -8.82 -11.39 -12.63
N PRO A 162 -8.79 -10.52 -11.62
CA PRO A 162 -8.39 -10.90 -10.26
C PRO A 162 -9.26 -11.98 -9.61
N ILE A 163 -10.52 -12.10 -10.01
CA ILE A 163 -11.47 -13.05 -9.43
C ILE A 163 -11.45 -14.39 -10.16
N VAL A 164 -11.47 -14.38 -11.49
CA VAL A 164 -11.58 -15.57 -12.33
C VAL A 164 -10.20 -16.16 -12.65
N ALA A 165 -9.23 -15.31 -12.95
CA ALA A 165 -7.87 -15.73 -13.33
C ALA A 165 -6.87 -15.59 -12.18
N HIS A 166 -7.34 -15.20 -10.99
CA HIS A 166 -6.52 -14.97 -9.79
C HIS A 166 -5.25 -14.14 -10.06
N THR A 167 -5.38 -13.15 -10.94
CA THR A 167 -4.25 -12.38 -11.50
C THR A 167 -4.53 -10.89 -11.40
N ARG A 168 -3.51 -10.10 -11.04
CA ARG A 168 -3.54 -8.63 -11.23
C ARG A 168 -2.58 -8.22 -12.33
N VAL A 169 -3.05 -7.36 -13.21
CA VAL A 169 -2.23 -6.72 -14.24
C VAL A 169 -1.78 -5.36 -13.71
N LEU A 170 -0.48 -5.17 -13.58
CA LEU A 170 0.12 -3.86 -13.26
C LEU A 170 0.73 -3.29 -14.54
N PRO A 171 0.22 -2.17 -15.07
CA PRO A 171 0.62 -1.68 -16.38
C PRO A 171 2.00 -1.01 -16.42
N GLN A 172 2.60 -0.71 -15.26
CA GLN A 172 3.86 0.02 -15.15
C GLN A 172 4.80 -0.65 -14.14
N LEU A 173 6.10 -0.67 -14.47
CA LEU A 173 7.15 -1.17 -13.57
C LEU A 173 7.31 -0.26 -12.33
N LEU A 174 7.75 -0.85 -11.23
CA LEU A 174 7.99 -0.12 -9.98
C LEU A 174 9.09 0.94 -10.14
N SER A 175 10.16 0.63 -10.88
CA SER A 175 11.25 1.57 -11.18
C SER A 175 10.76 2.83 -11.88
N ASP A 176 9.94 2.66 -12.91
CA ASP A 176 9.44 3.75 -13.74
C ASP A 176 8.41 4.57 -12.98
N THR A 177 7.55 3.89 -12.22
CA THR A 177 6.60 4.53 -11.30
C THR A 177 7.34 5.38 -10.27
N ARG A 178 8.41 4.84 -9.65
CA ARG A 178 9.20 5.57 -8.65
C ARG A 178 9.84 6.80 -9.27
N ALA A 179 10.47 6.65 -10.44
CA ALA A 179 11.14 7.73 -11.14
C ALA A 179 10.16 8.87 -11.48
N ALA A 180 9.00 8.54 -12.05
CA ALA A 180 7.98 9.53 -12.40
C ALA A 180 7.45 10.28 -11.17
N LEU A 181 7.16 9.57 -10.08
CA LEU A 181 6.66 10.19 -8.84
C LEU A 181 7.74 11.01 -8.13
N ALA A 182 8.98 10.53 -8.07
CA ALA A 182 10.09 11.24 -7.44
C ALA A 182 10.44 12.51 -8.22
N GLN A 183 10.41 12.47 -9.55
CA GLN A 183 10.63 13.65 -10.40
C GLN A 183 9.54 14.70 -10.24
N ALA A 184 8.28 14.28 -10.08
CA ALA A 184 7.15 15.17 -9.88
C ALA A 184 6.96 15.60 -8.41
N TRP A 185 7.74 15.05 -7.47
CA TRP A 185 7.62 15.38 -6.06
C TRP A 185 8.11 16.81 -5.82
N PRO A 186 7.33 17.68 -5.14
CA PRO A 186 7.76 19.04 -4.89
C PRO A 186 9.02 19.04 -4.02
N THR A 187 10.09 19.69 -4.51
CA THR A 187 11.22 20.06 -3.66
C THR A 187 10.72 21.12 -2.68
N LYS A 188 10.99 20.98 -1.37
CA LYS A 188 10.67 22.01 -0.37
C LYS A 188 11.29 23.34 -0.85
N HIS A 189 10.51 24.17 -1.55
CA HIS A 189 10.84 25.56 -1.78
C HIS A 189 10.63 26.25 -0.42
N SER A 190 11.69 26.86 0.09
CA SER A 190 11.63 27.76 1.23
C SER A 190 10.47 28.75 1.04
N GLY A 191 9.48 28.70 1.94
CA GLY A 191 8.59 29.82 2.25
C GLY A 191 7.73 30.37 1.11
N ALA A 192 6.49 29.91 1.04
CA ALA A 192 5.38 30.80 0.68
C ALA A 192 4.20 30.46 1.60
N ALA A 193 3.99 31.32 2.60
CA ALA A 193 2.78 31.32 3.40
C ALA A 193 1.59 31.51 2.45
N ALA A 194 0.77 30.47 2.30
CA ALA A 194 -0.53 30.62 1.68
C ALA A 194 -1.40 31.41 2.66
N ALA A 195 -1.68 32.66 2.31
CA ALA A 195 -2.65 33.49 2.97
C ALA A 195 -4.00 32.74 3.01
N SER A 196 -4.51 32.48 4.20
CA SER A 196 -5.90 32.07 4.38
C SER A 196 -6.79 33.28 4.19
N GLU A 197 -7.58 33.29 3.11
CA GLU A 197 -8.74 34.16 3.04
C GLU A 197 -9.78 33.70 4.08
N PRO A 198 -10.42 34.62 4.82
CA PRO A 198 -11.46 34.25 5.76
C PRO A 198 -12.70 33.82 4.99
N ILE A 199 -13.24 32.67 5.37
CA ILE A 199 -14.57 32.23 4.96
C ILE A 199 -15.58 33.20 5.59
N ALA A 200 -16.36 33.88 4.73
CA ALA A 200 -17.53 34.66 5.10
C ALA A 200 -18.74 33.76 5.38
#